data_AF-A0A1V2VVU6-F1
#
_entry.id   AF-A0A1V2VVU6-F1
#
_cell.length_a   1.000
_cell.length_b   1.000
_cell.length_c   1.000
_cell.angle_alpha   90.00
_cell.angle_beta   90.00
_cell.angle_gamma   90.00
#
_symmetry.space_group_name_H-M   'P 1'
#
loop_
_entity.id
_entity.type
_entity.pdbx_description
1 polymer ?
#
loop_
_entity_poly.entity_id
_entity_poly.type
_entity_poly.pdbx_seq_one_letter_code
_entity_poly.pdbx_strand_id
1 'polypeptide(L)'
;MKKRKRYHSITDIVATVYCEQKAVYDRERGDARPLDVRIKAATGTFEHLRFQVEGQTSQIVDKRCFIASQVYGGEAWQTNALRAWRDHALMPTLAGRTAVRLYYAVSPAIARVLASWPAAARLVRSALDRFLLILGGK
;
A
#
# COMPACT_ATOMS: atom_id res chain seq x y z
N MET A 1 -12.84 1.02 -40.50
CA MET A 1 -11.64 1.86 -40.26
C MET A 1 -11.45 2.05 -38.76
N LYS A 2 -10.34 1.56 -38.16
CA LYS A 2 -10.05 1.78 -36.73
C LYS A 2 -9.78 3.28 -36.49
N LYS A 3 -10.53 3.92 -35.57
CA LYS A 3 -10.31 5.31 -35.15
C LYS A 3 -8.85 5.50 -34.71
N ARG A 4 -8.16 6.51 -35.26
CA ARG A 4 -6.81 6.89 -34.80
C ARG A 4 -6.92 7.42 -33.37
N LYS A 5 -6.18 6.80 -32.45
CA LYS A 5 -6.04 7.29 -31.07
C LYS A 5 -5.22 8.58 -31.09
N ARG A 6 -5.61 9.56 -30.26
CA ARG A 6 -4.94 10.87 -30.14
C ARG A 6 -3.70 10.83 -29.23
N TYR A 7 -3.17 9.64 -28.95
CA TYR A 7 -2.01 9.44 -28.08
C TYR A 7 -1.21 8.23 -28.57
N HIS A 8 0.10 8.31 -28.41
CA HIS A 8 1.01 7.19 -28.58
C HIS A 8 1.35 6.61 -27.21
N SER A 9 1.35 5.28 -27.08
CA SER A 9 1.83 4.67 -25.84
C SER A 9 3.34 4.85 -25.74
N ILE A 10 3.88 4.85 -24.52
CA ILE A 10 5.34 4.88 -24.31
C ILE A 10 6.00 3.70 -25.04
N THR A 11 5.36 2.53 -25.04
CA THR A 11 5.83 1.35 -25.76
C THR A 11 5.96 1.62 -27.27
N ASP A 12 4.98 2.29 -27.89
CA ASP A 12 5.04 2.64 -29.32
C ASP A 12 6.18 3.61 -29.61
N ILE A 13 6.41 4.60 -28.74
CA ILE A 13 7.50 5.58 -28.90
C ILE A 13 8.85 4.86 -28.75
N VAL A 14 9.03 4.05 -27.71
CA VAL A 14 10.27 3.32 -27.45
C VAL A 14 10.57 2.32 -28.57
N ALA A 15 9.54 1.69 -29.16
CA ALA A 15 9.74 0.79 -30.30
C ALA A 15 10.40 1.50 -31.50
N THR A 16 10.07 2.77 -31.74
CA THR A 16 10.71 3.56 -32.81
C THR A 16 12.17 3.90 -32.52
N VAL A 17 12.55 4.02 -31.25
CA VAL A 17 13.94 4.27 -30.83
C VAL A 17 14.79 3.00 -30.91
N TYR A 18 14.17 1.84 -30.68
CA TYR A 18 14.87 0.57 -30.75
C TYR A 18 15.14 0.12 -32.19
N CYS A 19 14.12 0.15 -33.05
CA CYS A 19 14.24 -0.16 -34.47
C CYS A 19 13.07 0.45 -35.24
N GLU A 20 13.35 1.51 -35.99
CA GLU A 20 12.40 2.26 -36.79
C GLU A 20 11.72 1.40 -37.85
N GLN A 21 12.49 0.55 -38.55
CA GLN A 21 11.97 -0.31 -39.60
C GLN A 21 10.99 -1.35 -39.05
N LYS A 22 11.31 -1.94 -37.89
CA LYS A 22 10.41 -2.87 -37.20
C LYS A 22 9.11 -2.18 -36.80
N ALA A 23 9.18 -0.96 -36.26
CA ALA A 23 7.98 -0.21 -35.86
C ALA A 23 7.05 0.07 -37.07
N VAL A 24 7.61 0.31 -38.25
CA VAL A 24 6.84 0.44 -39.50
C VAL A 24 6.20 -0.90 -39.88
N TYR A 25 6.96 -2.01 -39.86
CA TYR A 25 6.41 -3.32 -40.18
C TYR A 25 5.33 -3.79 -39.19
N ASP A 26 5.51 -3.58 -37.90
CA ASP A 26 4.50 -3.92 -36.88
C ASP A 26 3.20 -3.12 -37.10
N ARG A 27 3.29 -1.90 -37.65
CA ARG A 27 2.13 -1.07 -37.99
C ARG A 27 1.42 -1.50 -39.26
N GLU A 28 2.17 -1.86 -40.31
CA GLU A 28 1.63 -2.24 -41.62
C GLU A 28 1.13 -3.68 -41.65
N ARG A 29 1.90 -4.60 -41.07
CA ARG A 29 1.69 -6.05 -41.12
C ARG A 29 1.11 -6.61 -39.82
N GLY A 30 1.08 -5.82 -38.76
CA GLY A 30 0.69 -6.25 -37.42
C GLY A 30 1.84 -6.90 -36.66
N ASP A 31 1.57 -7.27 -35.42
CA ASP A 31 2.53 -7.91 -34.53
C ASP A 31 2.89 -9.32 -35.02
N ALA A 32 4.08 -9.46 -35.59
CA ALA A 32 4.63 -10.72 -36.10
C ALA A 32 5.63 -11.38 -35.14
N ARG A 33 5.57 -11.05 -33.83
CA ARG A 33 6.50 -11.63 -32.85
C ARG A 33 6.36 -13.16 -32.79
N PRO A 34 7.49 -13.90 -32.71
CA PRO A 34 7.47 -15.34 -32.52
C PRO A 34 6.78 -15.74 -31.21
N LEU A 35 6.30 -16.99 -31.15
CA LEU A 35 5.49 -17.47 -30.04
C LEU A 35 6.22 -17.40 -28.68
N ASP A 36 7.52 -17.71 -28.63
CA ASP A 36 8.33 -17.65 -27.42
C ASP A 36 8.44 -16.23 -26.86
N VAL A 37 8.57 -15.22 -27.73
CA VAL A 37 8.59 -13.80 -27.35
C VAL A 37 7.24 -13.37 -26.78
N ARG A 38 6.13 -13.86 -27.38
CA ARG A 38 4.77 -13.59 -26.89
C ARG A 38 4.53 -14.22 -25.53
N ILE A 39 5.01 -15.45 -25.31
CA ILE A 39 4.93 -16.12 -24.01
C ILE A 39 5.67 -15.32 -22.95
N LYS A 40 6.92 -14.90 -23.20
CA LYS A 40 7.70 -14.06 -22.27
C LYS A 40 6.97 -12.76 -21.92
N ALA A 41 6.38 -12.08 -22.91
CA ALA A 41 5.61 -10.86 -22.69
C ALA A 41 4.35 -11.10 -21.86
N ALA A 42 3.65 -12.22 -22.09
CA ALA A 42 2.47 -12.60 -21.32
C ALA A 42 2.84 -12.90 -19.85
N THR A 43 3.95 -13.61 -19.61
CA THR A 43 4.46 -13.86 -18.26
C THR A 43 4.80 -12.54 -17.55
N GLY A 44 5.48 -11.61 -18.22
CA GLY A 44 5.75 -10.29 -17.65
C GLY A 44 4.47 -9.51 -17.33
N THR A 45 3.45 -9.59 -18.19
CA THR A 45 2.14 -8.96 -17.95
C THR A 45 1.45 -9.56 -16.72
N PHE A 46 1.52 -10.87 -16.54
CA PHE A 46 0.97 -11.55 -15.38
C PHE A 46 1.66 -11.11 -14.08
N GLU A 47 2.99 -11.04 -14.07
CA GLU A 47 3.76 -10.58 -12.92
C GLU A 47 3.44 -9.12 -12.55
N HIS A 48 3.30 -8.24 -13.55
CA HIS A 48 2.85 -6.86 -13.32
C HIS A 48 1.47 -6.80 -12.68
N LEU A 49 0.52 -7.62 -13.14
CA LEU A 49 -0.81 -7.68 -12.55
C LEU A 49 -0.76 -8.18 -11.10
N ARG A 50 0.02 -9.22 -10.82
CA ARG A 50 0.20 -9.73 -9.46
C ARG A 50 0.74 -8.65 -8.53
N PHE A 51 1.82 -7.98 -8.92
CA PHE A 51 2.42 -6.90 -8.12
C PHE A 51 1.46 -5.71 -7.94
N GLN A 52 0.70 -5.35 -8.97
CA GLN A 52 -0.31 -4.29 -8.88
C GLN A 52 -1.39 -4.64 -7.85
N VAL A 53 -1.92 -5.87 -7.88
CA VAL A 53 -2.95 -6.33 -6.93
C VAL A 53 -2.39 -6.38 -5.50
N GLU A 54 -1.17 -6.88 -5.31
CA GLU A 54 -0.49 -6.90 -4.00
C GLU A 54 -0.27 -5.49 -3.45
N GLY A 55 0.17 -4.56 -4.31
CA GLY A 55 0.36 -3.16 -3.98
C GLY A 55 -0.95 -2.46 -3.61
N GLN A 56 -2.03 -2.68 -4.38
CA GLN A 56 -3.36 -2.15 -4.09
C GLN A 56 -3.88 -2.66 -2.73
N THR A 57 -3.75 -3.97 -2.48
CA THR A 57 -4.18 -4.56 -1.19
C THR A 57 -3.41 -3.94 -0.02
N SER A 58 -2.10 -3.75 -0.20
CA SER A 58 -1.24 -3.11 0.81
C SER A 58 -1.57 -1.63 1.06
N GLN A 59 -2.08 -0.92 0.04
CA GLN A 59 -2.52 0.47 0.16
C GLN A 59 -3.89 0.60 0.85
N ILE A 60 -4.78 -0.38 0.71
CA ILE A 60 -6.10 -0.37 1.35
C ILE A 60 -5.98 -0.54 2.87
N VAL A 61 -4.98 -1.31 3.34
CA VAL A 61 -4.76 -1.53 4.77
C VAL A 61 -4.04 -0.32 5.39
N ASP A 62 -4.76 0.46 6.19
CA ASP A 62 -4.19 1.63 6.87
C ASP A 62 -3.19 1.22 7.97
N LYS A 63 -1.89 1.32 7.68
CA LYS A 63 -0.84 0.98 8.66
C LYS A 63 -0.57 2.07 9.70
N ARG A 64 -1.28 3.21 9.67
CA ARG A 64 -0.97 4.35 10.57
C ARG A 64 -1.40 4.03 12.00
N CYS A 65 -0.46 4.03 12.95
CA CYS A 65 -0.74 3.98 14.38
C CYS A 65 0.45 4.57 15.14
N PHE A 66 0.49 5.90 15.27
CA PHE A 66 1.70 6.63 15.69
C PHE A 66 2.15 6.26 17.10
N ILE A 67 1.24 6.21 18.07
CA ILE A 67 1.60 5.92 19.47
C ILE A 67 2.11 4.47 19.61
N ALA A 68 1.40 3.49 19.04
CA ALA A 68 1.82 2.09 19.13
C ALA A 68 3.12 1.82 18.35
N SER A 69 3.28 2.43 17.17
CA SER A 69 4.51 2.28 16.38
C SER A 69 5.72 2.88 17.09
N GLN A 70 5.53 3.96 17.87
CA GLN A 70 6.61 4.56 18.67
C GLN A 70 6.99 3.72 19.90
N VAL A 71 6.02 3.02 20.50
CA VAL A 71 6.22 2.26 21.75
C VAL A 71 6.67 0.82 21.53
N TYR A 72 6.10 0.14 20.54
CA TYR A 72 6.36 -1.27 20.22
C TYR A 72 7.18 -1.47 18.95
N GLY A 73 7.10 -0.53 18.01
CA GLY A 73 7.63 -0.67 16.65
C GLY A 73 6.52 -0.85 15.61
N GLY A 74 6.82 -0.48 14.35
CA GLY A 74 5.84 -0.47 13.25
C GLY A 74 5.35 -1.86 12.81
N GLU A 75 6.20 -2.88 12.99
CA GLU A 75 5.94 -4.27 12.59
C GLU A 75 5.67 -5.21 13.78
N ALA A 76 5.51 -4.65 14.98
CA ALA A 76 5.23 -5.44 16.17
C ALA A 76 3.79 -6.02 16.14
N TRP A 77 3.62 -7.25 16.63
CA TRP A 77 2.31 -7.91 16.66
C TRP A 77 1.29 -7.13 17.49
N GLN A 78 1.73 -6.43 18.56
CA GLN A 78 0.90 -5.55 19.38
C GLN A 78 0.30 -4.41 18.54
N THR A 79 1.12 -3.78 17.70
CA THR A 79 0.70 -2.70 16.80
C THR A 79 -0.33 -3.22 15.80
N ASN A 80 -0.14 -4.42 15.26
CA ASN A 80 -1.09 -5.05 14.35
C ASN A 80 -2.43 -5.39 15.02
N ALA A 81 -2.42 -5.88 16.26
CA ALA A 81 -3.64 -6.13 17.03
C ALA A 81 -4.45 -4.84 17.28
N LEU A 82 -3.76 -3.73 17.63
CA LEU A 82 -4.42 -2.42 17.79
C LEU A 82 -4.97 -1.86 16.47
N ARG A 83 -4.27 -2.07 15.35
CA ARG A 83 -4.77 -1.71 14.00
C ARG A 83 -6.03 -2.50 13.65
N ALA A 84 -6.04 -3.81 13.88
CA ALA A 84 -7.21 -4.65 13.66
C ALA A 84 -8.40 -4.19 14.52
N TRP A 85 -8.18 -3.88 15.80
CA TRP A 85 -9.23 -3.34 16.65
C TRP A 85 -9.80 -2.01 16.14
N ARG A 86 -8.94 -1.09 15.70
CA ARG A 86 -9.38 0.17 15.06
C ARG A 86 -10.29 -0.11 13.86
N ASP A 87 -9.87 -1.02 12.99
CA ASP A 87 -10.59 -1.31 11.75
C ASP A 87 -11.91 -2.06 12.00
N HIS A 88 -11.94 -2.99 12.93
CA HIS A 88 -13.14 -3.77 13.23
C HIS A 88 -14.13 -3.07 14.17
N ALA A 89 -13.65 -2.31 15.16
CA ALA A 89 -14.51 -1.70 16.18
C ALA A 89 -14.85 -0.23 15.90
N LEU A 90 -13.91 0.57 15.36
CA LEU A 90 -14.09 2.02 15.22
C LEU A 90 -14.57 2.44 13.82
N MET A 91 -14.07 1.80 12.76
CA MET A 91 -14.42 2.18 11.37
C MET A 91 -15.89 1.95 10.96
N PRO A 92 -16.64 0.98 11.53
CA PRO A 92 -18.06 0.80 11.20
C PRO A 92 -18.95 1.96 11.67
N THR A 93 -18.55 2.70 12.72
CA THR A 93 -19.40 3.75 13.33
C THR A 93 -18.93 5.16 12.99
N LEU A 94 -19.86 6.11 12.87
CA LEU A 94 -19.52 7.53 12.64
C LEU A 94 -18.70 8.12 13.79
N ALA A 95 -19.07 7.81 15.03
CA ALA A 95 -18.35 8.27 16.22
C ALA A 95 -16.93 7.70 16.29
N GLY A 96 -16.74 6.43 15.91
CA GLY A 96 -15.42 5.82 15.83
C GLY A 96 -14.54 6.50 14.77
N ARG A 97 -15.07 6.83 13.60
CA ARG A 97 -14.33 7.60 12.57
C ARG A 97 -13.89 8.97 13.06
N THR A 98 -14.72 9.69 13.80
CA THR A 98 -14.34 10.98 14.38
C THR A 98 -13.26 10.83 15.44
N ALA A 99 -13.35 9.79 16.29
CA ALA A 99 -12.32 9.49 17.29
C ALA A 99 -10.96 9.17 16.64
N VAL A 100 -10.96 8.37 15.55
CA VAL A 100 -9.73 8.05 14.79
C VAL A 100 -9.11 9.32 14.16
N ARG A 101 -9.92 10.23 13.63
CA ARG A 101 -9.43 11.51 13.09
C ARG A 101 -8.78 12.38 14.17
N LEU A 102 -9.42 12.52 15.33
CA LEU A 102 -8.86 13.26 16.45
C LEU A 102 -7.56 12.61 16.93
N TYR A 103 -7.54 11.28 17.04
CA TYR A 103 -6.33 10.52 17.33
C TYR A 103 -5.20 10.85 16.34
N TYR A 104 -5.45 10.85 15.03
CA TYR A 104 -4.42 11.18 14.04
C TYR A 104 -3.99 12.66 14.04
N ALA A 105 -4.86 13.57 14.47
CA ALA A 105 -4.50 14.97 14.61
C ALA A 105 -3.55 15.21 15.80
N VAL A 106 -3.80 14.55 16.94
CA VAL A 106 -3.07 14.80 18.19
C VAL A 106 -1.85 13.87 18.36
N SER A 107 -1.93 12.64 17.83
CA SER A 107 -0.89 11.63 18.01
C SER A 107 0.52 12.00 17.55
N PRO A 108 0.76 12.82 16.49
CA PRO A 108 2.12 13.19 16.09
C PRO A 108 2.82 14.08 17.12
N ALA A 109 2.07 14.93 17.84
CA ALA A 109 2.63 15.73 18.93
C ALA A 109 3.00 14.86 20.12
N ILE A 110 2.11 13.94 20.50
CA ILE A 110 2.34 12.97 21.58
C ILE A 110 3.54 12.07 21.25
N ALA A 111 3.61 11.54 20.03
CA ALA A 111 4.70 10.67 19.60
C ALA A 111 6.08 11.35 19.71
N ARG A 112 6.18 12.64 19.35
CA ARG A 112 7.41 13.42 19.53
C ARG A 112 7.81 13.55 21.00
N VAL A 113 6.86 13.81 21.90
CA VAL A 113 7.13 13.87 23.35
C VAL A 113 7.58 12.51 23.89
N LEU A 114 6.93 11.42 23.45
CA LEU A 114 7.32 10.05 23.82
C LEU A 114 8.72 9.67 23.33
N ALA A 115 9.13 10.17 22.16
CA ALA A 115 10.48 9.94 21.64
C ALA A 115 11.55 10.62 22.51
N SER A 116 11.26 11.80 23.07
CA SER A 116 12.18 12.49 23.96
C SER A 116 12.19 11.90 25.39
N TRP A 117 11.07 11.36 25.87
CA TRP A 117 10.90 10.94 27.27
C TRP A 117 10.65 9.42 27.41
N PRO A 118 11.71 8.60 27.61
CA PRO A 118 11.60 7.14 27.66
C PRO A 118 10.82 6.59 28.88
N ALA A 119 10.70 7.37 29.96
CA ALA A 119 9.84 7.02 31.10
C ALA A 119 8.35 7.11 30.73
N ALA A 120 7.95 8.16 30.01
CA ALA A 120 6.58 8.33 29.53
C ALA A 120 6.20 7.22 28.53
N ALA A 121 7.12 6.85 27.63
CA ALA A 121 6.93 5.75 26.70
C ALA A 121 6.68 4.40 27.42
N ARG A 122 7.41 4.13 28.52
CA ARG A 122 7.19 2.94 29.36
C ARG A 122 5.82 2.94 30.04
N LEU A 123 5.36 4.09 30.54
CA LEU A 123 4.03 4.19 31.15
C LEU A 123 2.92 3.94 30.13
N VAL A 124 3.04 4.53 28.94
CA VAL A 124 2.11 4.29 27.83
C VAL A 124 2.14 2.84 27.38
N ARG A 125 3.32 2.20 27.35
CA ARG A 125 3.47 0.77 27.07
C ARG A 125 2.68 -0.09 28.05
N SER A 126 2.84 0.13 29.35
CA SER A 126 2.10 -0.63 30.37
C SER A 126 0.59 -0.46 30.26
N ALA A 127 0.13 0.75 29.92
CA ALA A 127 -1.30 1.02 29.69
C ALA A 127 -1.83 0.28 28.44
N LEU A 128 -1.06 0.31 27.35
CA LEU A 128 -1.40 -0.40 26.10
C LEU A 128 -1.34 -1.92 26.26
N ASP A 129 -0.37 -2.45 27.00
CA ASP A 129 -0.28 -3.89 27.30
C ASP A 129 -1.52 -4.36 28.07
N ARG A 130 -1.95 -3.58 29.07
CA ARG A 130 -3.19 -3.89 29.81
C ARG A 130 -4.42 -3.84 28.90
N PHE A 131 -4.49 -2.88 27.99
CA PHE A 131 -5.57 -2.80 27.01
C PHE A 131 -5.57 -3.99 26.05
N LEU A 132 -4.39 -4.41 25.58
CA LEU A 132 -4.23 -5.60 24.74
C LEU A 132 -4.63 -6.90 25.46
N LEU A 133 -4.32 -7.01 26.75
CA LEU A 133 -4.77 -8.14 27.57
C LEU A 133 -6.30 -8.20 27.67
N ILE A 134 -6.97 -7.04 27.81
CA ILE A 134 -8.44 -6.97 27.81
C ILE A 134 -9.02 -7.33 26.44
N LEU A 135 -8.34 -6.94 25.36
CA LEU A 135 -8.74 -7.25 23.98
C LEU A 135 -8.55 -8.72 23.60
N GLY A 136 -7.42 -9.33 24.00
CA GLY A 136 -7.12 -10.74 23.73
C GLY A 136 -7.77 -11.72 24.70
N GLY A 137 -8.34 -11.22 25.81
CA GLY A 137 -9.15 -11.99 26.76
C GLY A 137 -10.64 -12.05 26.41
N LYS A 138 -11.04 -11.59 25.22
CA LYS A 138 -12.39 -11.69 24.67
C LYS A 138 -12.41 -12.57 23.43
#